data_AF-C6L8V4-F1
#
_entry.id   AF-C6L8V4-F1
#
_cell.length_a   1.000
_cell.length_b   1.000
_cell.length_c   1.000
_cell.angle_alpha   90.00
_cell.angle_beta   90.00
_cell.angle_gamma   90.00
#
_symmetry.space_group_name_H-M   'P 1'
#
loop_
_entity.id
_entity.type
_entity.pdbx_description
1 polymer ?
#
loop_
_entity_poly.entity_id
_entity_poly.type
_entity_poly.pdbx_seq_one_letter_code
_entity_poly.pdbx_strand_id
1 'polypeptide(L)'
;MIIDDLLLEAKMSRYKLSKESGVAQATISDICNGKASMEKCSAGTLYKIAKVLNVTVDSLLEAEGQSNAENKEYRSSFETFKSNICHHVKDMGDIDFIIEILESDKIRNLYKKKWYPESLYLLGMVDYLSKVNDLPICTNYNDIRKHKLAQTVYPSSVLIRAAVMHSEEVKAEARRKAIPEFMRFNIVESEVRNLV
;
A
#
# COMPACT_ATOMS: atom_id res chain seq x y z
N MET A 1 14.02 9.98 -4.06
CA MET A 1 15.10 9.00 -4.28
C MET A 1 16.35 9.68 -3.76
N ILE A 2 17.19 9.00 -2.96
CA ILE A 2 18.21 9.70 -2.14
C ILE A 2 19.10 10.69 -2.92
N ILE A 3 19.49 10.38 -4.16
CA ILE A 3 20.30 11.32 -4.96
C ILE A 3 19.53 12.61 -5.29
N ASP A 4 18.22 12.57 -5.55
CA ASP A 4 17.44 13.79 -5.77
C ASP A 4 17.34 14.63 -4.49
N ASP A 5 17.24 13.98 -3.32
CA ASP A 5 17.17 14.65 -2.03
C ASP A 5 18.52 15.33 -1.70
N LEU A 6 19.65 14.63 -1.91
CA LEU A 6 21.00 15.20 -1.81
C LEU A 6 21.25 16.33 -2.81
N LEU A 7 20.69 16.24 -4.01
CA LEU A 7 20.77 17.29 -5.02
C LEU A 7 20.00 18.55 -4.61
N LEU A 8 18.84 18.39 -3.96
CA LEU A 8 18.07 19.50 -3.40
C LEU A 8 18.84 20.21 -2.28
N GLU A 9 19.43 19.45 -1.35
CA GLU A 9 20.28 19.99 -0.29
C GLU A 9 21.50 20.73 -0.84
N ALA A 10 22.16 20.15 -1.85
CA ALA A 10 23.31 20.75 -2.52
C ALA A 10 22.95 21.88 -3.50
N LYS A 11 21.66 22.21 -3.69
CA LYS A 11 21.15 23.16 -4.71
C LYS A 11 21.77 22.91 -6.09
N MET A 12 21.85 21.62 -6.46
CA MET A 12 22.55 21.14 -7.64
C MET A 12 21.56 20.44 -8.58
N SER A 13 21.70 20.66 -9.89
CA SER A 13 20.89 19.93 -10.88
C SER A 13 21.58 18.62 -11.28
N ARG A 14 20.79 17.64 -11.76
CA ARG A 14 21.33 16.38 -12.33
C ARG A 14 22.35 16.62 -13.45
N TYR A 15 22.15 17.68 -14.24
CA TYR A 15 23.09 18.11 -15.28
C TYR A 15 24.42 18.59 -14.68
N LYS A 16 24.36 19.41 -13.62
CA LYS A 16 25.54 19.89 -12.91
C LYS A 16 26.29 18.74 -12.25
N LEU A 17 25.58 17.79 -11.64
CA LEU A 17 26.17 16.56 -11.09
C LEU A 17 26.90 15.75 -12.16
N SER A 18 26.31 15.58 -13.35
CA SER A 18 26.98 14.88 -14.47
C SER A 18 28.28 15.57 -14.88
N LYS A 19 28.28 16.91 -14.98
CA LYS A 19 29.46 17.69 -15.35
C LYS A 19 30.57 17.62 -14.29
N GLU A 20 30.23 17.72 -13.02
CA GLU A 20 31.20 17.75 -11.92
C GLU A 20 31.73 16.36 -11.56
N SER A 21 30.89 15.31 -11.67
CA SER A 21 31.31 13.93 -11.39
C SER A 21 32.03 13.27 -12.56
N GLY A 22 31.88 13.81 -13.77
CA GLY A 22 32.36 13.18 -15.01
C GLY A 22 31.63 11.89 -15.36
N VAL A 23 30.45 11.64 -14.76
CA VAL A 23 29.57 10.52 -15.09
C VAL A 23 28.61 10.97 -16.19
N ALA A 24 28.39 10.11 -17.19
CA ALA A 24 27.50 10.42 -18.31
C ALA A 24 26.08 10.77 -17.82
N GLN A 25 25.47 11.79 -18.42
CA GLN A 25 24.14 12.26 -18.04
C GLN A 25 23.08 11.15 -18.15
N ALA A 26 23.22 10.25 -19.13
CA ALA A 26 22.36 9.07 -19.26
C ALA A 26 22.45 8.17 -18.03
N THR A 27 23.67 7.87 -17.57
CA THR A 27 23.91 7.07 -16.35
C THR A 27 23.37 7.75 -15.10
N ILE A 28 23.60 9.06 -14.92
CA ILE A 28 22.99 9.81 -13.81
C ILE A 28 21.46 9.74 -13.88
N SER A 29 20.88 9.87 -15.07
CA SER A 29 19.42 9.80 -15.25
C SER A 29 18.87 8.40 -14.98
N ASP A 30 19.57 7.34 -15.40
CA ASP A 30 19.15 5.96 -15.16
C ASP A 30 19.23 5.60 -13.68
N ILE A 31 20.28 6.06 -12.98
CA ILE A 31 20.37 5.95 -11.52
C ILE A 31 19.24 6.76 -10.86
N CYS A 32 19.06 8.03 -11.24
CA CYS A 32 18.03 8.91 -10.67
C CYS A 32 16.59 8.45 -10.89
N ASN A 33 16.34 7.67 -11.94
CA ASN A 33 15.02 7.14 -12.25
C ASN A 33 14.86 5.67 -11.83
N GLY A 34 15.80 5.11 -11.05
CA GLY A 34 15.75 3.73 -10.56
C GLY A 34 15.87 2.64 -11.63
N LYS A 35 16.30 2.99 -12.85
CA LYS A 35 16.55 2.04 -13.94
C LYS A 35 17.88 1.29 -13.75
N ALA A 36 18.83 1.92 -13.07
CA ALA A 36 20.09 1.33 -12.66
C ALA A 36 20.18 1.30 -11.14
N SER A 37 20.41 0.10 -10.58
CA SER A 37 20.68 -0.07 -9.14
C SER A 37 22.09 0.41 -8.82
N MET A 38 22.26 1.14 -7.72
CA MET A 38 23.57 1.64 -7.29
C MET A 38 24.47 0.48 -6.86
N GLU A 39 23.94 -0.56 -6.22
CA GLU A 39 24.68 -1.82 -5.93
C GLU A 39 25.32 -2.46 -7.19
N LYS A 40 24.68 -2.30 -8.35
CA LYS A 40 25.15 -2.87 -9.63
C LYS A 40 25.99 -1.90 -10.45
N CYS A 41 26.10 -0.64 -10.02
CA CYS A 41 26.95 0.34 -10.67
C CYS A 41 28.42 0.05 -10.36
N SER A 42 29.31 0.42 -11.29
CA SER A 42 30.75 0.30 -11.01
C SER A 42 31.11 1.15 -9.78
N ALA A 43 31.96 0.61 -8.90
CA ALA A 43 32.41 1.33 -7.70
C ALA A 43 33.03 2.70 -8.03
N GLY A 44 33.70 2.82 -9.18
CA GLY A 44 34.23 4.09 -9.68
C GLY A 44 33.16 5.12 -10.03
N THR A 45 31.99 4.69 -10.51
CA THR A 45 30.85 5.58 -10.78
C THR A 45 30.26 6.12 -9.47
N LEU A 46 30.03 5.24 -8.49
CA LEU A 46 29.50 5.64 -7.18
C LEU A 46 30.45 6.58 -6.45
N TYR A 47 31.74 6.28 -6.45
CA TYR A 47 32.76 7.12 -5.82
C TYR A 47 32.77 8.54 -6.40
N LYS A 48 32.66 8.68 -7.73
CA LYS A 48 32.62 9.99 -8.40
C LYS A 48 31.38 10.80 -8.01
N ILE A 49 30.22 10.15 -7.86
CA ILE A 49 28.97 10.78 -7.43
C ILE A 49 29.07 11.18 -5.96
N ALA A 50 29.47 10.25 -5.09
CA ALA A 50 29.63 10.45 -3.65
C ALA A 50 30.56 11.63 -3.34
N LYS A 51 31.68 11.71 -4.06
CA LYS A 51 32.66 12.79 -3.92
C LYS A 51 32.08 14.17 -4.23
N VAL A 52 31.23 14.29 -5.25
CA VAL A 52 30.60 15.58 -5.62
C VAL A 52 29.50 15.96 -4.63
N LEU A 53 28.74 14.97 -4.16
CA LEU A 53 27.66 15.18 -3.19
C LEU A 53 28.17 15.27 -1.74
N ASN A 54 29.48 15.15 -1.51
CA ASN A 54 30.12 15.18 -0.20
C ASN A 54 29.55 14.15 0.80
N VAL A 55 29.26 12.95 0.30
CA VAL A 55 28.79 11.80 1.09
C VAL A 55 29.73 10.61 0.88
N THR A 56 29.62 9.59 1.73
CA THR A 56 30.36 8.34 1.53
C THR A 56 29.61 7.43 0.55
N VAL A 57 30.34 6.51 -0.10
CA VAL A 57 29.71 5.49 -0.95
C VAL A 57 28.80 4.59 -0.12
N ASP A 58 29.22 4.25 1.10
CA ASP A 58 28.41 3.44 2.03
C ASP A 58 27.09 4.15 2.37
N SER A 59 27.09 5.45 2.66
CA SER A 59 25.86 6.21 2.91
C SER A 59 24.92 6.26 1.70
N LEU A 60 25.46 6.27 0.46
CA LEU A 60 24.63 6.17 -0.74
C LEU A 60 23.97 4.79 -0.87
N LEU A 61 24.71 3.72 -0.55
CA LEU A 61 24.23 2.34 -0.64
C LEU A 61 23.23 2.01 0.48
N GLU A 62 23.51 2.42 1.72
CA GLU A 62 22.60 2.28 2.87
C GLU A 62 21.30 3.03 2.65
N ALA A 63 21.38 4.24 2.08
CA ALA A 63 20.20 5.01 1.72
C ALA A 63 19.46 4.42 0.51
N GLU A 64 20.11 3.67 -0.39
CA GLU A 64 19.41 2.84 -1.39
C GLU A 64 18.62 1.72 -0.71
N GLY A 65 19.21 1.03 0.27
CA GLY A 65 18.56 -0.01 1.05
C GLY A 65 17.34 0.50 1.82
N GLN A 66 17.44 1.71 2.40
CA GLN A 66 16.34 2.37 3.11
C GLN A 66 15.29 2.96 2.15
N SER A 67 15.70 3.60 1.05
CA SER A 67 14.76 4.15 0.06
C SER A 67 14.09 3.07 -0.82
N ASN A 68 14.72 1.90 -0.99
CA ASN A 68 14.09 0.71 -1.58
C ASN A 68 13.16 -0.02 -0.61
N ALA A 69 13.44 0.02 0.70
CA ALA A 69 12.51 -0.45 1.73
C ALA A 69 11.27 0.46 1.84
N GLU A 70 11.43 1.77 1.62
CA GLU A 70 10.32 2.73 1.61
C GLU A 70 9.56 2.83 0.27
N ASN A 71 10.12 2.36 -0.86
CA ASN A 71 9.47 2.45 -2.19
C ASN A 71 9.13 1.12 -2.90
N LYS A 72 9.25 -0.02 -2.21
CA LYS A 72 8.41 -1.18 -2.53
C LYS A 72 7.55 -1.50 -1.33
N GLU A 73 6.53 -0.67 -1.11
CA GLU A 73 5.42 -1.05 -0.25
C GLU A 73 4.88 -2.39 -0.78
N TYR A 74 5.21 -3.47 -0.08
CA TYR A 74 4.80 -4.80 -0.46
C TYR A 74 3.27 -4.86 -0.39
N ARG A 75 2.62 -4.83 -1.55
CA ARG A 75 1.19 -5.08 -1.65
C ARG A 75 0.97 -6.57 -1.48
N SER A 76 0.61 -6.97 -0.26
CA SER A 76 0.21 -8.34 0.03
C SER A 76 -1.02 -8.72 -0.79
N SER A 77 -1.31 -10.03 -0.87
CA SER A 77 -2.56 -10.48 -1.47
C SER A 77 -3.74 -9.88 -0.71
N PHE A 78 -4.86 -9.64 -1.40
CA PHE A 78 -6.04 -9.06 -0.76
C PHE A 78 -6.53 -9.92 0.42
N GLU A 79 -6.43 -11.25 0.33
CA GLU A 79 -6.78 -12.13 1.46
C GLU A 79 -5.85 -11.98 2.66
N THR A 80 -4.54 -11.90 2.41
CA THR A 80 -3.56 -11.62 3.46
C THR A 80 -3.84 -10.26 4.11
N PHE A 81 -4.17 -9.25 3.30
CA PHE A 81 -4.56 -7.93 3.81
C PHE A 81 -5.78 -8.01 4.72
N LYS A 82 -6.86 -8.67 4.29
CA LYS A 82 -8.07 -8.83 5.10
C LYS A 82 -7.79 -9.53 6.42
N SER A 83 -7.03 -10.63 6.38
CA SER A 83 -6.62 -11.36 7.59
C SER A 83 -5.85 -10.47 8.56
N ASN A 84 -4.86 -9.72 8.06
CA ASN A 84 -4.07 -8.79 8.88
C ASN A 84 -4.95 -7.72 9.53
N ILE A 85 -5.93 -7.17 8.81
CA ILE A 85 -6.86 -6.18 9.37
C ILE A 85 -7.73 -6.81 10.47
N CYS A 86 -8.26 -8.01 10.27
CA CYS A 86 -9.07 -8.69 11.28
C CYS A 86 -8.25 -9.01 12.55
N HIS A 87 -7.00 -9.47 12.41
CA HIS A 87 -6.08 -9.63 13.53
C HIS A 87 -5.80 -8.30 14.23
N HIS A 88 -5.58 -7.23 13.46
CA HIS A 88 -5.31 -5.91 14.02
C HIS A 88 -6.47 -5.40 14.87
N VAL A 89 -7.71 -5.51 14.38
CA VAL A 89 -8.93 -5.16 15.13
C VAL A 89 -9.04 -6.02 16.39
N LYS A 90 -8.72 -7.32 16.32
CA LYS A 90 -8.78 -8.23 17.47
C LYS A 90 -7.77 -7.87 18.56
N ASP A 91 -6.55 -7.50 18.18
CA ASP A 91 -5.46 -7.23 19.12
C ASP A 91 -5.57 -5.84 19.74
N MET A 92 -5.99 -4.84 18.96
CA MET A 92 -6.10 -3.44 19.38
C MET A 92 -7.46 -3.11 20.00
N GLY A 93 -8.53 -3.79 19.57
CA GLY A 93 -9.90 -3.45 19.91
C GLY A 93 -10.54 -2.49 18.91
N ASP A 94 -11.87 -2.50 18.87
CA ASP A 94 -12.64 -1.80 17.84
C ASP A 94 -12.39 -0.29 17.82
N ILE A 95 -12.42 0.35 18.99
CA ILE A 95 -12.38 1.82 19.13
C ILE A 95 -10.99 2.35 18.78
N ASP A 96 -9.94 1.74 19.34
CA ASP A 96 -8.56 2.14 19.09
C ASP A 96 -8.18 1.93 17.62
N PHE A 97 -8.65 0.82 17.01
CA PHE A 97 -8.47 0.61 15.57
C PHE A 97 -9.14 1.68 14.72
N ILE A 98 -10.39 2.07 15.05
CA ILE A 98 -11.07 3.16 14.35
C ILE A 98 -10.25 4.44 14.45
N ILE A 99 -9.80 4.82 15.65
CA ILE A 99 -9.00 6.03 15.87
C ILE A 99 -7.74 6.01 15.01
N GLU A 100 -6.95 4.93 15.04
CA GLU A 100 -5.72 4.80 14.26
C GLU A 100 -5.97 5.00 12.75
N ILE A 101 -6.98 4.32 12.20
CA ILE A 101 -7.27 4.38 10.77
C ILE A 101 -7.73 5.78 10.34
N LEU A 102 -8.50 6.46 11.17
CA LEU A 102 -8.99 7.81 10.91
C LEU A 102 -7.86 8.85 11.04
N GLU A 103 -7.01 8.76 12.06
CA GLU A 103 -5.90 9.70 12.27
C GLU A 103 -4.80 9.57 11.22
N SER A 104 -4.50 8.34 10.78
CA SER A 104 -3.49 8.07 9.75
C SER A 104 -3.97 8.35 8.31
N ASP A 105 -5.25 8.65 8.12
CA ASP A 105 -5.93 8.79 6.83
C ASP A 105 -5.65 7.62 5.86
N LYS A 106 -5.46 6.41 6.41
CA LYS A 106 -4.99 5.23 5.68
C LYS A 106 -5.91 4.85 4.52
N ILE A 107 -7.23 5.00 4.71
CA ILE A 107 -8.25 4.75 3.67
C ILE A 107 -7.99 5.61 2.44
N ARG A 108 -7.75 6.91 2.63
CA ARG A 108 -7.47 7.86 1.53
C ARG A 108 -6.15 7.56 0.86
N ASN A 109 -5.12 7.23 1.65
CA ASN A 109 -3.79 6.91 1.14
C ASN A 109 -3.85 5.70 0.19
N LEU A 110 -4.56 4.63 0.59
CA LEU A 110 -4.79 3.47 -0.27
C LEU A 110 -5.61 3.82 -1.52
N TYR A 111 -6.63 4.68 -1.39
CA TYR A 111 -7.45 5.11 -2.52
C TYR A 111 -6.63 5.89 -3.56
N LYS A 112 -5.81 6.85 -3.12
CA LYS A 112 -4.91 7.63 -3.99
C LYS A 112 -3.90 6.73 -4.71
N LYS A 113 -3.43 5.66 -4.05
CA LYS A 113 -2.57 4.61 -4.63
C LYS A 113 -3.29 3.68 -5.61
N LYS A 114 -4.61 3.83 -5.79
CA LYS A 114 -5.48 2.95 -6.59
C LYS A 114 -5.56 1.51 -6.03
N TRP A 115 -5.29 1.34 -4.74
CA TRP A 115 -5.49 0.06 -4.03
C TRP A 115 -6.93 0.01 -3.54
N TYR A 116 -7.85 -0.02 -4.51
CA TYR A 116 -9.28 0.13 -4.26
C TYR A 116 -9.87 -1.01 -3.40
N PRO A 117 -9.54 -2.30 -3.61
CA PRO A 117 -10.04 -3.35 -2.74
C PRO A 117 -9.70 -3.12 -1.27
N GLU A 118 -8.45 -2.78 -0.97
CA GLU A 118 -7.94 -2.54 0.38
C GLU A 118 -8.53 -1.29 1.01
N SER A 119 -8.62 -0.20 0.24
CA SER A 119 -9.25 1.06 0.67
C SER A 119 -10.72 0.87 1.02
N LEU A 120 -11.49 0.22 0.13
CA LEU A 120 -12.91 -0.03 0.34
C LEU A 120 -13.15 -1.06 1.45
N TYR A 121 -12.27 -2.05 1.60
CA TYR A 121 -12.34 -3.00 2.72
C TYR A 121 -12.14 -2.31 4.07
N LEU A 122 -11.12 -1.45 4.20
CA LEU A 122 -10.91 -0.68 5.43
C LEU A 122 -12.07 0.26 5.73
N LEU A 123 -12.61 0.93 4.71
CA LEU A 123 -13.79 1.78 4.89
C LEU A 123 -15.01 0.96 5.35
N GLY A 124 -15.22 -0.22 4.77
CA GLY A 124 -16.27 -1.15 5.20
C GLY A 124 -16.06 -1.63 6.63
N MET A 125 -14.81 -1.92 7.02
CA MET A 125 -14.45 -2.31 8.39
C MET A 125 -14.73 -1.18 9.39
N VAL A 126 -14.28 0.05 9.12
CA VAL A 126 -14.56 1.20 9.99
C VAL A 126 -16.06 1.46 10.11
N ASP A 127 -16.80 1.41 9.00
CA ASP A 127 -18.26 1.59 9.01
C ASP A 127 -18.95 0.48 9.82
N TYR A 128 -18.49 -0.78 9.69
CA TYR A 128 -19.01 -1.93 10.44
C TYR A 128 -18.75 -1.77 11.94
N LEU A 129 -17.51 -1.50 12.33
CA LEU A 129 -17.13 -1.34 13.73
C LEU A 129 -17.82 -0.13 14.36
N SER A 130 -17.96 0.98 13.62
CA SER A 130 -18.69 2.15 14.10
C SER A 130 -20.14 1.80 14.41
N LYS A 131 -20.81 1.07 13.52
CA LYS A 131 -22.19 0.64 13.72
C LYS A 131 -22.36 -0.31 14.89
N VAL A 132 -21.45 -1.27 15.05
CA VAL A 132 -21.50 -2.24 16.17
C VAL A 132 -21.28 -1.56 17.52
N ASN A 133 -20.55 -0.45 17.55
CA ASN A 133 -20.25 0.32 18.75
C ASN A 133 -21.12 1.60 18.89
N ASP A 134 -22.22 1.71 18.13
CA ASP A 134 -23.14 2.86 18.15
C ASP A 134 -22.45 4.24 17.94
N LEU A 135 -21.38 4.26 17.14
CA LEU A 135 -20.62 5.45 16.80
C LEU A 135 -21.13 6.12 15.51
N PRO A 136 -21.04 7.46 15.42
CA PRO A 136 -21.37 8.17 14.20
C PRO A 136 -20.39 7.83 13.07
N ILE A 137 -20.92 7.69 11.85
CA ILE A 137 -20.11 7.39 10.66
C ILE A 137 -19.25 8.60 10.29
N CYS A 138 -17.95 8.39 10.08
CA CYS A 138 -17.04 9.42 9.59
C CYS A 138 -17.43 9.89 8.16
N THR A 139 -17.72 11.19 8.04
CA THR A 139 -18.16 11.82 6.80
C THR A 139 -17.03 12.15 5.83
N ASN A 140 -15.78 12.15 6.30
CA ASN A 140 -14.61 12.50 5.47
C ASN A 140 -14.48 11.59 4.24
N TYR A 141 -14.92 10.33 4.34
CA TYR A 141 -14.82 9.35 3.25
C TYR A 141 -16.10 9.22 2.41
N ASN A 142 -17.04 10.16 2.49
CA ASN A 142 -18.31 10.10 1.75
C ASN A 142 -18.13 10.06 0.23
N ASP A 143 -17.08 10.66 -0.30
CA ASP A 143 -16.74 10.59 -1.72
C ASP A 143 -16.28 9.18 -2.13
N ILE A 144 -15.47 8.51 -1.30
CA ILE A 144 -15.04 7.12 -1.51
C ILE A 144 -16.23 6.17 -1.37
N ARG A 145 -17.11 6.40 -0.37
CA ARG A 145 -18.29 5.58 -0.05
C ARG A 145 -19.30 5.46 -1.20
N LYS A 146 -19.28 6.40 -2.16
CA LYS A 146 -20.13 6.37 -3.37
C LYS A 146 -19.65 5.38 -4.44
N HIS A 147 -18.44 4.84 -4.30
CA HIS A 147 -17.84 3.93 -5.26
C HIS A 147 -17.94 2.47 -4.80
N LYS A 148 -17.87 1.53 -5.75
CA LYS A 148 -17.82 0.10 -5.49
C LYS A 148 -16.94 -0.59 -6.54
N LEU A 149 -16.45 -1.78 -6.23
CA LEU A 149 -15.66 -2.57 -7.19
C LEU A 149 -16.54 -3.01 -8.37
N ALA A 150 -15.97 -3.04 -9.58
CA ALA A 150 -16.70 -3.45 -10.79
C ALA A 150 -17.13 -4.93 -10.73
N GLN A 151 -16.28 -5.78 -10.16
CA GLN A 151 -16.55 -7.20 -9.96
C GLN A 151 -16.69 -7.51 -8.47
N THR A 152 -17.57 -8.46 -8.15
CA THR A 152 -17.72 -8.96 -6.79
C THR A 152 -16.50 -9.79 -6.39
N VAL A 153 -15.88 -9.42 -5.28
CA VAL A 153 -14.76 -10.15 -4.68
C VAL A 153 -15.33 -11.15 -3.68
N TYR A 154 -14.98 -12.42 -3.86
CA TYR A 154 -15.37 -13.51 -2.98
C TYR A 154 -14.17 -14.02 -2.19
N PRO A 155 -14.37 -14.52 -0.96
CA PRO A 155 -13.33 -15.24 -0.25
C PRO A 155 -12.90 -16.48 -1.02
N SER A 156 -11.63 -16.83 -0.90
CA SER A 156 -11.01 -17.96 -1.59
C SER A 156 -11.70 -19.28 -1.25
N SER A 157 -12.14 -19.44 0.00
CA SER A 157 -12.91 -20.61 0.47
C SER A 157 -14.23 -20.78 -0.30
N VAL A 158 -14.93 -19.68 -0.62
CA VAL A 158 -16.18 -19.70 -1.38
C VAL A 158 -15.92 -20.05 -2.84
N LEU A 159 -14.86 -19.49 -3.43
CA LEU A 159 -14.48 -19.78 -4.82
C LEU A 159 -14.08 -21.25 -5.01
N ILE A 160 -13.26 -21.78 -4.11
CA ILE A 160 -12.84 -23.19 -4.13
C ILE A 160 -14.06 -24.10 -3.99
N ARG A 161 -14.94 -23.82 -3.02
CA ARG A 161 -16.15 -24.63 -2.80
C ARG A 161 -17.09 -24.60 -4.01
N ALA A 162 -17.30 -23.43 -4.62
CA ALA A 162 -18.12 -23.31 -5.83
C ALA A 162 -17.51 -24.09 -7.01
N ALA A 163 -16.18 -24.06 -7.17
CA ALA A 163 -15.48 -24.80 -8.21
C ALA A 163 -15.58 -26.31 -8.02
N VAL A 164 -15.39 -26.82 -6.79
CA VAL A 164 -15.50 -28.24 -6.47
C VAL A 164 -16.93 -28.76 -6.61
N MET A 165 -17.92 -27.96 -6.21
CA MET A 165 -19.34 -28.34 -6.27
C MET A 165 -19.98 -28.06 -7.63
N HIS A 166 -19.28 -27.39 -8.55
CA HIS A 166 -19.81 -26.90 -9.83
C HIS A 166 -21.15 -26.16 -9.67
N SER A 167 -21.27 -25.36 -8.60
CA SER A 167 -22.53 -24.78 -8.13
C SER A 167 -22.36 -23.29 -7.83
N GLU A 168 -23.12 -22.46 -8.54
CA GLU A 168 -23.15 -21.00 -8.32
C GLU A 168 -24.01 -20.61 -7.10
N GLU A 169 -24.83 -21.54 -6.60
CA GLU A 169 -25.63 -21.38 -5.38
C GLU A 169 -24.72 -21.06 -4.18
N VAL A 170 -23.50 -21.63 -4.15
CA VAL A 170 -22.50 -21.35 -3.11
C VAL A 170 -22.13 -19.86 -3.07
N LYS A 171 -21.99 -19.21 -4.23
CA LYS A 171 -21.70 -17.76 -4.30
C LYS A 171 -22.93 -16.92 -3.97
N ALA A 172 -24.12 -17.37 -4.35
CA ALA A 172 -25.37 -16.70 -4.00
C ALA A 172 -25.66 -16.73 -2.49
N GLU A 173 -25.38 -17.86 -1.83
CA GLU A 173 -25.48 -17.97 -0.38
C GLU A 173 -24.47 -17.10 0.35
N ALA A 174 -23.20 -17.09 -0.10
CA ALA A 174 -22.18 -16.23 0.48
C ALA A 174 -22.56 -14.74 0.40
N ARG A 175 -23.13 -14.30 -0.73
CA ARG A 175 -23.64 -12.92 -0.88
C ARG A 175 -24.76 -12.59 0.11
N ARG A 176 -25.68 -13.53 0.35
CA ARG A 176 -26.81 -13.34 1.30
C ARG A 176 -26.33 -13.21 2.74
N LYS A 177 -25.24 -13.88 3.10
CA LYS A 177 -24.64 -13.85 4.44
C LYS A 177 -23.61 -12.73 4.62
N ALA A 178 -23.30 -11.97 3.56
CA ALA A 178 -22.30 -10.93 3.61
C ALA A 178 -22.75 -9.76 4.50
N ILE A 179 -21.81 -9.22 5.26
CA ILE A 179 -21.98 -8.04 6.09
C ILE A 179 -22.31 -6.83 5.17
N PRO A 180 -23.40 -6.09 5.42
CA PRO A 180 -23.86 -5.01 4.52
C PRO A 180 -22.81 -3.92 4.24
N GLU A 181 -21.97 -3.62 5.23
CA GLU A 181 -20.92 -2.61 5.18
C GLU A 181 -19.79 -2.97 4.20
N PHE A 182 -19.57 -4.25 3.91
CA PHE A 182 -18.63 -4.72 2.89
C PHE A 182 -19.34 -4.99 1.56
N MET A 183 -20.55 -5.56 1.61
CA MET A 183 -21.31 -5.91 0.41
C MET A 183 -21.65 -4.68 -0.44
N ARG A 184 -21.86 -3.50 0.17
CA ARG A 184 -22.02 -2.24 -0.56
C ARG A 184 -20.88 -1.95 -1.55
N PHE A 185 -19.67 -2.44 -1.24
CA PHE A 185 -18.46 -2.25 -2.05
C PHE A 185 -18.18 -3.42 -3.00
N ASN A 186 -19.13 -4.36 -3.15
CA ASN A 186 -18.97 -5.61 -3.87
C ASN A 186 -17.89 -6.54 -3.25
N ILE A 187 -17.68 -6.45 -1.93
CA ILE A 187 -16.79 -7.36 -1.19
C ILE A 187 -17.66 -8.29 -0.35
N VAL A 188 -17.59 -9.58 -0.63
CA VAL A 188 -18.28 -10.60 0.16
C VAL A 188 -17.41 -10.93 1.35
N GLU A 189 -17.80 -10.40 2.51
CA GLU A 189 -17.20 -10.72 3.80
C GLU A 189 -18.31 -11.09 4.78
N SER A 190 -18.23 -12.26 5.38
CA SER A 190 -19.29 -12.78 6.28
C SER A 190 -18.83 -12.85 7.73
N GLU A 191 -17.53 -12.90 7.98
CA GLU A 191 -16.99 -13.06 9.33
C GLU A 191 -15.73 -12.20 9.50
N VAL A 192 -15.80 -11.23 10.41
CA VAL A 192 -14.64 -10.36 10.75
C VAL A 192 -14.09 -10.61 12.15
N ARG A 193 -14.79 -11.39 12.98
CA ARG A 193 -14.40 -11.68 14.38
C ARG A 193 -13.99 -13.13 14.65
N ASN A 194 -14.41 -14.08 13.81
CA ASN A 194 -14.10 -15.50 13.97
C ASN A 194 -12.99 -15.90 12.99
N LEU A 195 -11.75 -15.61 13.35
CA LEU A 195 -10.59 -16.21 12.69
C LEU A 195 -10.28 -17.52 13.41
N VAL A 196 -10.55 -18.65 12.75
CA VAL A 196 -10.17 -20.00 13.21
C VAL A 196 -8.81 -20.37 12.65
#